data_AF-A0A1Y6D0R8-F1
#
_entry.id   AF-A0A1Y6D0R8-F1
#
_cell.length_a   1.000
_cell.length_b   1.000
_cell.length_c   1.000
_cell.angle_alpha   90.00
_cell.angle_beta   90.00
_cell.angle_gamma   90.00
#
_symmetry.space_group_name_H-M   'P 1'
#
loop_
_entity.id
_entity.type
_entity.pdbx_description
1 polymer ?
#
loop_
_entity_poly.entity_id
_entity_poly.type
_entity_poly.pdbx_seq_one_letter_code
_entity_poly.pdbx_strand_id
1 'polypeptide(L)'
;MNKDSILAASLARLDALIATEYRADPPDFAAKAQAIGPDLPDELAQALTGLVATHASLQAEPDPDDARIADFAFRCGQVHEQLRAHRQIELELEASAQVPSAQAEPLARFIEVRDRLFRQVADFTLKALLIMLGLLTLGLVLGLV
;
A
#
# COMPACT_ATOMS: atom_id res chain seq x y z
N MET A 1 -23.72 0.91 17.63
CA MET A 1 -22.43 1.60 17.38
C MET A 1 -22.78 2.93 16.74
N ASN A 2 -22.28 4.06 17.23
CA ASN A 2 -22.72 5.38 16.74
C ASN A 2 -21.99 5.73 15.43
N LYS A 3 -22.71 6.23 14.41
CA LYS A 3 -22.15 6.63 13.10
C LYS A 3 -20.99 7.63 13.27
N ASP A 4 -21.19 8.63 14.11
CA ASP A 4 -20.19 9.65 14.43
C ASP A 4 -18.92 9.05 15.03
N SER A 5 -19.07 8.00 15.85
CA SER A 5 -17.93 7.33 16.47
C SER A 5 -17.07 6.57 15.45
N ILE A 6 -17.68 6.03 14.38
CA ILE A 6 -16.96 5.34 13.31
C ILE A 6 -16.20 6.34 12.45
N LEU A 7 -16.84 7.46 12.08
CA LEU A 7 -16.19 8.52 11.31
C LEU A 7 -15.00 9.11 12.08
N ALA A 8 -15.21 9.45 13.36
CA ALA A 8 -14.16 10.00 14.22
C ALA A 8 -13.02 9.01 14.43
N ALA A 9 -13.31 7.73 14.68
CA ALA A 9 -12.27 6.72 14.90
C ALA A 9 -11.44 6.45 13.64
N SER A 10 -12.08 6.41 12.46
CA SER A 10 -11.41 6.21 11.18
C SER A 10 -10.43 7.34 10.87
N LEU A 11 -10.86 8.59 11.08
CA LEU A 11 -10.00 9.76 10.90
C LEU A 11 -8.89 9.85 11.94
N ALA A 12 -9.20 9.60 13.21
CA ALA A 12 -8.20 9.68 14.28
C ALA A 12 -6.98 8.78 14.04
N ARG A 13 -7.19 7.60 13.44
CA ARG A 13 -6.09 6.70 13.05
C ARG A 13 -5.21 7.29 11.95
N LEU A 14 -5.84 7.86 10.93
CA LEU A 14 -5.13 8.49 9.81
C LEU A 14 -4.39 9.75 10.28
N ASP A 15 -5.03 10.57 11.11
CA ASP A 15 -4.44 11.75 11.75
C ASP A 15 -3.22 11.41 12.61
N ALA A 16 -3.29 10.31 13.38
CA ALA A 16 -2.19 9.86 14.22
C ALA A 16 -1.00 9.39 13.37
N LEU A 17 -1.25 8.68 12.26
CA LEU A 17 -0.20 8.28 11.33
C LEU A 17 0.49 9.50 10.72
N ILE A 18 -0.27 10.48 10.21
CA ILE A 18 0.27 11.70 9.61
C ILE A 18 1.11 12.49 10.62
N ALA A 19 0.61 12.67 11.84
CA ALA A 19 1.34 13.38 12.89
C ALA A 19 2.66 12.67 13.27
N THR A 20 2.66 11.35 13.31
CA THR A 20 3.83 10.55 13.74
C THR A 20 4.88 10.45 12.63
N GLU A 21 4.45 10.08 11.42
CA GLU A 21 5.36 9.71 10.33
C GLU A 21 5.82 10.90 9.50
N TYR A 22 4.95 11.91 9.34
CA TYR A 22 5.20 13.09 8.49
C TYR A 22 5.41 14.37 9.32
N ARG A 23 5.35 14.28 10.66
CA ARG A 23 5.58 15.40 11.60
C ARG A 23 4.70 16.63 11.33
N ALA A 24 3.52 16.42 10.73
CA ALA A 24 2.55 17.47 10.48
C ALA A 24 1.55 17.54 11.64
N ASP A 25 1.63 18.62 12.43
CA ASP A 25 0.66 18.93 13.50
C ASP A 25 -0.25 20.16 13.24
N PRO A 26 -0.84 20.34 12.03
CA PRO A 26 -1.98 21.24 11.87
C PRO A 26 -3.21 20.82 12.70
N PRO A 27 -4.12 21.76 13.02
CA PRO A 27 -5.24 21.52 13.94
C PRO A 27 -6.33 20.61 13.36
N ASP A 28 -6.41 20.45 12.05
CA ASP A 28 -7.42 19.63 11.39
C ASP A 28 -6.84 18.75 10.27
N PHE A 29 -7.59 17.70 9.94
CA PHE A 29 -7.20 16.70 8.93
C PHE A 29 -7.03 17.31 7.53
N ALA A 30 -7.81 18.33 7.17
CA ALA A 30 -7.70 18.97 5.86
C ALA A 30 -6.39 19.72 5.70
N ALA A 31 -6.00 20.49 6.72
CA ALA A 31 -4.73 21.20 6.78
C ALA A 31 -3.54 20.22 6.83
N LYS A 32 -3.67 19.09 7.54
CA LYS A 32 -2.70 18.00 7.52
C LYS A 32 -2.50 17.42 6.13
N ALA A 33 -3.58 17.05 5.44
CA ALA A 33 -3.54 16.52 4.08
C ALA A 33 -2.90 17.51 3.10
N GLN A 34 -3.20 18.81 3.22
CA GLN A 34 -2.59 19.86 2.40
C GLN A 34 -1.10 20.06 2.70
N ALA A 35 -0.69 19.95 3.97
CA ALA A 35 0.69 20.14 4.38
C ALA A 35 1.61 19.05 3.82
N ILE A 36 1.17 17.79 3.82
CA ILE A 36 1.97 16.65 3.34
C ILE A 36 1.80 16.39 1.85
N GLY A 37 0.71 16.88 1.24
CA GLY A 37 0.38 16.62 -0.16
C GLY A 37 1.52 16.86 -1.17
N PRO A 38 2.32 17.94 -1.07
CA PRO A 38 3.44 18.19 -1.99
C PRO A 38 4.56 17.15 -1.95
N ASP A 39 4.71 16.44 -0.83
CA ASP A 39 5.77 15.44 -0.65
C ASP A 39 5.29 14.03 -1.05
N LEU A 40 3.99 13.86 -1.31
CA LEU A 40 3.39 12.58 -1.67
C LEU A 40 3.31 12.37 -3.19
N PRO A 41 3.31 11.10 -3.64
CA PRO A 41 2.90 10.75 -5.00
C PRO A 41 1.51 11.28 -5.34
N ASP A 42 1.31 11.71 -6.59
CA ASP A 42 0.05 12.32 -7.08
C ASP A 42 -1.19 11.50 -6.70
N GLU A 43 -1.13 10.18 -6.82
CA GLU A 43 -2.22 9.27 -6.51
C GLU A 43 -2.61 9.32 -5.02
N LEU A 44 -1.62 9.40 -4.12
CA LEU A 44 -1.85 9.49 -2.67
C LEU A 44 -2.33 10.87 -2.25
N ALA A 45 -1.76 11.93 -2.85
CA ALA A 45 -2.23 13.29 -2.65
C ALA A 45 -3.70 13.46 -3.08
N GLN A 46 -4.07 12.88 -4.23
CA GLN A 46 -5.46 12.84 -4.71
C GLN A 46 -6.36 12.02 -3.79
N ALA A 47 -5.91 10.85 -3.33
CA ALA A 47 -6.68 10.01 -2.41
C ALA A 47 -6.98 10.72 -1.08
N LEU A 48 -5.99 11.41 -0.49
CA LEU A 48 -6.16 12.24 0.70
C LEU A 48 -7.12 13.40 0.47
N THR A 49 -6.95 14.14 -0.63
CA THR A 49 -7.85 15.24 -1.01
C THR A 49 -9.29 14.74 -1.18
N GLY A 50 -9.46 13.56 -1.80
CA GLY A 50 -10.75 12.91 -1.94
C GLY A 50 -11.37 12.48 -0.60
N LEU A 51 -10.57 12.04 0.37
CA LEU A 51 -11.03 11.73 1.72
C LEU A 51 -11.49 12.99 2.46
N VAL A 52 -10.74 14.10 2.36
CA VAL A 52 -11.13 15.39 2.95
C VAL A 52 -12.49 15.85 2.41
N ALA A 53 -12.68 15.79 1.09
CA ALA A 53 -13.94 16.16 0.45
C ALA A 53 -15.11 15.24 0.88
N THR A 54 -14.85 13.92 0.96
CA THR A 54 -15.86 12.94 1.39
C THR A 54 -16.25 13.17 2.85
N HIS A 55 -15.28 13.44 3.72
CA HIS A 55 -15.53 13.73 5.13
C HIS A 55 -16.38 14.99 5.31
N ALA A 56 -16.03 16.09 4.62
CA ALA A 56 -16.81 17.32 4.65
C ALA A 56 -18.26 17.10 4.18
N SER A 57 -18.45 16.30 3.12
CA SER A 57 -19.79 15.92 2.64
C SER A 57 -20.58 15.12 3.67
N LEU A 58 -19.94 14.18 4.37
CA LEU A 58 -20.60 13.36 5.40
C LEU A 58 -20.96 14.17 6.65
N GLN A 59 -20.13 15.15 7.04
CA GLN A 59 -20.43 16.04 8.17
C GLN A 59 -21.58 17.00 7.89
N ALA A 60 -21.77 17.42 6.64
CA ALA A 60 -22.86 18.31 6.24
C ALA A 60 -24.22 17.61 6.17
N GLU A 61 -24.25 16.28 6.20
CA GLU A 61 -25.45 15.47 6.06
C GLU A 61 -25.97 15.01 7.44
N PRO A 62 -27.24 15.25 7.77
CA PRO A 62 -27.76 14.97 9.12
C PRO A 62 -27.94 13.49 9.46
N ASP A 63 -28.03 12.61 8.45
CA ASP A 63 -28.08 11.15 8.66
C ASP A 63 -27.48 10.43 7.43
N PRO A 64 -26.15 10.37 7.32
CA PRO A 64 -25.50 9.73 6.19
C PRO A 64 -25.76 8.23 6.17
N ASP A 65 -25.94 7.69 4.97
CA ASP A 65 -26.17 6.27 4.73
C ASP A 65 -25.01 5.39 5.26
N ASP A 66 -25.36 4.22 5.82
CA ASP A 66 -24.40 3.29 6.43
C ASP A 66 -23.37 2.80 5.43
N ALA A 67 -23.76 2.58 4.17
CA ALA A 67 -22.83 2.14 3.12
C ALA A 67 -21.78 3.22 2.83
N ARG A 68 -22.14 4.50 2.90
CA ARG A 68 -21.21 5.61 2.69
C ARG A 68 -20.24 5.79 3.85
N ILE A 69 -20.71 5.58 5.08
CA ILE A 69 -19.83 5.58 6.27
C ILE A 69 -18.85 4.40 6.20
N ALA A 70 -19.33 3.22 5.80
CA ALA A 70 -18.49 2.04 5.64
C ALA A 70 -17.45 2.23 4.52
N ASP A 71 -17.85 2.78 3.37
CA ASP A 71 -16.94 3.12 2.28
C ASP A 71 -15.89 4.13 2.71
N PHE A 72 -16.29 5.19 3.42
CA PHE A 72 -15.35 6.17 3.96
C PHE A 72 -14.34 5.55 4.93
N ALA A 73 -14.80 4.72 5.87
CA ALA A 73 -13.93 4.04 6.83
C ALA A 73 -12.95 3.09 6.12
N PHE A 74 -13.43 2.37 5.10
CA PHE A 74 -12.60 1.49 4.28
C PHE A 74 -11.53 2.28 3.51
N ARG A 75 -11.89 3.39 2.87
CA ARG A 75 -10.96 4.27 2.16
C ARG A 75 -9.94 4.92 3.10
N CYS A 76 -10.33 5.28 4.32
CA CYS A 76 -9.38 5.72 5.36
C CYS A 76 -8.35 4.63 5.67
N GLY A 77 -8.79 3.37 5.79
CA GLY A 77 -7.89 2.22 5.99
C GLY A 77 -6.94 1.99 4.82
N GLN A 78 -7.42 2.11 3.58
CA GLN A 78 -6.57 1.98 2.39
C GLN A 78 -5.50 3.07 2.34
N VAL A 79 -5.88 4.33 2.51
CA VAL A 79 -4.93 5.45 2.47
C VAL A 79 -3.94 5.37 3.64
N HIS A 80 -4.38 4.91 4.81
CA HIS A 80 -3.49 4.64 5.94
C HIS A 80 -2.37 3.65 5.56
N GLU A 81 -2.72 2.49 4.99
CA GLU A 81 -1.72 1.49 4.58
C GLU A 81 -0.81 2.01 3.46
N GLN A 82 -1.36 2.76 2.51
CA GLN A 82 -0.57 3.35 1.43
C GLN A 82 0.43 4.40 1.94
N LEU A 83 0.02 5.28 2.85
CA LEU A 83 0.91 6.26 3.48
C LEU A 83 2.00 5.58 4.31
N ARG A 84 1.66 4.51 5.02
CA ARG A 84 2.62 3.71 5.78
C ARG A 84 3.65 3.05 4.86
N ALA A 85 3.19 2.41 3.77
CA ALA A 85 4.07 1.77 2.80
C ALA A 85 4.99 2.78 2.10
N HIS A 86 4.44 3.94 1.72
CA HIS A 86 5.22 5.01 1.13
C HIS A 86 6.33 5.51 2.07
N ARG A 87 6.00 5.78 3.34
CA ARG A 87 7.01 6.20 4.33
C ARG A 87 8.08 5.14 4.54
N GLN A 88 7.70 3.86 4.56
CA GLN A 88 8.66 2.78 4.68
C GLN A 88 9.64 2.75 3.50
N ILE A 89 9.15 2.96 2.27
CA ILE A 89 10.00 3.05 1.08
C ILE A 89 10.97 4.24 1.18
N GLU A 90 10.49 5.42 1.62
CA GLU A 90 11.36 6.58 1.82
C GLU A 90 12.47 6.29 2.83
N LEU A 91 12.14 5.67 3.97
CA LEU A 91 13.12 5.30 4.98
C LEU A 91 14.14 4.27 4.47
N GLU A 92 13.71 3.30 3.66
CA GLU A 92 14.60 2.32 3.03
C GLU A 92 15.54 2.98 2.01
N LEU A 93 15.06 3.98 1.26
CA LEU A 93 15.87 4.77 0.33
C LEU A 93 16.87 5.66 1.08
N GLU A 94 16.43 6.35 2.15
CA GLU A 94 17.29 7.16 3.02
C GLU A 94 18.38 6.30 3.67
N ALA A 95 18.02 5.13 4.20
CA ALA A 95 18.96 4.18 4.79
C ALA A 95 19.97 3.68 3.76
N SER A 96 19.51 3.38 2.53
CA SER A 96 20.37 2.94 1.42
C SER A 96 21.33 4.04 0.95
N ALA A 97 20.91 5.30 0.99
CA ALA A 97 21.74 6.45 0.66
C ALA A 97 22.82 6.76 1.73
N GLN A 98 22.60 6.34 2.98
CA GLN A 98 23.53 6.52 4.10
C GLN A 98 24.56 5.40 4.24
N VAL A 99 24.49 4.34 3.42
CA VAL A 99 25.48 3.25 3.45
C VAL A 99 26.84 3.78 2.94
N PRO A 100 27.90 3.84 3.78
CA PRO A 100 29.23 4.15 3.31
C PRO A 100 29.65 3.08 2.29
N SER A 101 30.32 3.49 1.21
CA SER A 101 30.76 2.64 0.09
C SER A 101 31.52 1.35 0.48
N ALA A 102 31.96 1.22 1.74
CA ALA A 102 32.54 0.02 2.31
C ALA A 102 31.56 -1.15 2.56
N GLN A 103 30.24 -0.92 2.53
CA GLN A 103 29.20 -1.97 2.72
C GLN A 103 28.38 -2.27 1.43
N ALA A 104 28.78 -1.71 0.29
CA ALA A 104 28.11 -1.95 -1.00
C ALA A 104 28.33 -3.39 -1.53
N GLU A 105 29.47 -4.02 -1.21
CA GLU A 105 29.81 -5.38 -1.67
C GLU A 105 28.91 -6.52 -1.13
N PRO A 106 28.50 -6.55 0.16
CA PRO A 106 27.57 -7.58 0.64
C PRO A 106 26.14 -7.39 0.10
N LEU A 107 25.68 -6.16 -0.10
CA LEU A 107 24.36 -5.88 -0.68
C LEU A 107 24.28 -6.25 -2.15
N ALA A 108 25.31 -5.96 -2.94
CA ALA A 108 25.40 -6.40 -4.33
C ALA A 108 25.36 -7.94 -4.44
N ARG A 109 26.07 -8.64 -3.55
CA ARG A 109 26.01 -10.12 -3.45
C ARG A 109 24.62 -10.62 -3.08
N PHE A 110 23.90 -9.94 -2.19
CA PHE A 110 22.54 -10.34 -1.81
C PHE A 110 21.56 -10.19 -2.98
N ILE A 111 21.65 -9.09 -3.74
CA ILE A 111 20.82 -8.86 -4.93
C ILE A 111 21.11 -9.93 -5.99
N GLU A 112 22.38 -10.26 -6.22
CA GLU A 112 22.78 -11.31 -7.17
C GLU A 112 22.24 -12.70 -6.78
N VAL A 113 22.30 -13.03 -5.47
CA VAL A 113 21.75 -14.29 -4.95
C VAL A 113 20.23 -14.33 -5.09
N ARG A 114 19.54 -13.23 -4.78
CA ARG A 114 18.09 -13.11 -4.91
C ARG A 114 17.65 -13.30 -6.37
N ASP A 115 18.31 -12.64 -7.32
CA ASP A 115 17.97 -12.74 -8.73
C ASP A 115 18.25 -14.15 -9.29
N ARG A 116 19.28 -14.84 -8.79
CA ARG A 116 19.54 -16.25 -9.11
C ARG A 116 18.44 -17.17 -8.59
N LEU A 117 17.93 -16.93 -7.38
CA LEU A 117 16.81 -17.70 -6.80
C LEU A 117 15.52 -17.50 -7.60
N PHE A 118 15.17 -16.26 -7.98
CA PHE A 118 13.99 -16.00 -8.82
C PHE A 118 14.08 -16.70 -10.17
N ARG A 119 15.25 -16.67 -10.81
CA ARG A 119 15.47 -17.37 -12.09
C ARG A 119 15.35 -18.89 -11.92
N GLN A 120 15.81 -19.44 -10.81
CA GLN A 120 15.71 -20.87 -10.51
C GLN A 120 14.26 -21.32 -10.24
N VAL A 121 13.46 -20.49 -9.56
CA VAL A 121 12.02 -20.75 -9.35
C VAL A 121 11.25 -20.63 -10.67
N ALA A 122 11.59 -19.66 -11.52
CA ALA A 122 11.00 -19.52 -12.85
C ALA A 122 11.28 -20.76 -13.73
N ASP A 123 12.52 -21.26 -13.72
CA ASP A 123 12.88 -22.48 -14.47
C ASP A 123 12.18 -23.73 -13.91
N PHE A 124 12.00 -23.82 -12.60
CA PHE A 124 11.28 -24.93 -11.99
C PHE A 124 9.79 -24.93 -12.35
N THR A 125 9.14 -23.77 -12.23
CA THR A 125 7.71 -23.60 -12.59
C THR A 125 7.48 -23.84 -14.08
N LEU A 126 8.36 -23.36 -14.96
CA LEU A 126 8.30 -23.63 -16.40
C LEU A 126 8.45 -25.12 -16.72
N LYS A 127 9.41 -25.81 -16.10
CA LYS A 127 9.60 -27.27 -16.28
C LYS A 127 8.40 -28.06 -15.79
N ALA A 128 7.82 -27.71 -14.64
CA ALA A 128 6.62 -28.34 -14.11
C ALA A 128 5.42 -28.18 -15.07
N LEU A 129 5.27 -26.99 -15.65
CA LEU A 129 4.20 -26.67 -16.60
C LEU A 129 4.37 -27.45 -17.91
N LEU A 130 5.60 -27.60 -18.41
CA LEU A 130 5.92 -28.43 -19.57
C LEU A 130 5.66 -29.92 -19.32
N ILE A 131 5.97 -30.44 -18.13
CA ILE A 131 5.68 -31.83 -17.76
C ILE A 131 4.15 -32.04 -17.70
N MET A 132 3.42 -31.14 -17.06
CA MET A 132 1.95 -31.19 -17.00
C MET A 132 1.33 -31.15 -18.39
N LEU A 133 1.82 -30.27 -19.27
CA LEU A 133 1.38 -30.21 -20.67
C LEU A 133 1.71 -31.51 -21.42
N GLY A 134 2.90 -32.07 -21.23
CA GLY A 134 3.30 -33.36 -21.79
C GLY A 134 2.37 -34.49 -21.35
N LEU A 135 2.08 -34.59 -20.06
CA LEU A 135 1.15 -35.58 -19.52
C LEU A 135 -0.28 -35.38 -20.03
N LEU A 136 -0.74 -34.13 -20.15
CA LEU A 136 -2.06 -33.81 -20.72
C LEU A 136 -2.14 -34.25 -22.20
N THR A 137 -1.15 -33.91 -23.01
CA THR A 137 -1.11 -34.30 -24.43
C THR A 137 -1.04 -35.82 -24.59
N LEU A 138 -0.28 -36.51 -23.75
CA LEU A 138 -0.19 -37.97 -23.74
C LEU A 138 -1.54 -38.61 -23.34
N GLY A 139 -2.19 -38.08 -22.30
CA GLY A 139 -3.52 -38.53 -21.87
C GLY A 139 -4.57 -38.37 -22.97
N LEU A 140 -4.53 -37.25 -23.70
CA LEU A 140 -5.44 -36.95 -24.81
C LEU A 140 -5.20 -37.86 -26.03
N VAL A 141 -3.93 -38.17 -26.37
CA VAL A 141 -3.59 -39.09 -27.47
C VAL A 141 -3.96 -40.54 -27.13
N LEU A 142 -3.83 -40.94 -25.86
CA LEU A 142 -4.16 -42.29 -25.40
C LEU A 142 -5.66 -42.48 -25.08
N GLY A 143 -6.48 -41.43 -25.17
CA GLY A 143 -7.92 -41.48 -24.86
C GLY A 143 -8.23 -41.75 -23.39
N LEU A 144 -7.31 -41.38 -22.49
CA LEU A 144 -7.43 -41.54 -21.04
C LEU A 144 -8.21 -40.38 -20.39
N VAL A 145 -8.44 -39.30 -21.14
CA VAL A 145 -9.17 -38.07 -20.78
C VAL A 145 -10.21 -37.78 -21.85
#